data_AF-A0A9D1GF22-F1
#
_entry.id   AF-A0A9D1GF22-F1
#
_cell.length_a   1.000
_cell.length_b   1.000
_cell.length_c   1.000
_cell.angle_alpha   90.00
_cell.angle_beta   90.00
_cell.angle_gamma   90.00
#
_symmetry.space_group_name_H-M   'P 1'
#
loop_
_entity.id
_entity.type
_entity.pdbx_description
1 polymer ?
#
loop_
_entity_poly.entity_id
_entity_poly.type
_entity_poly.pdbx_seq_one_letter_code
_entity_poly.pdbx_strand_id
1 'polypeptide(L)'
;MENNENLEDRIVDVAKDVFLENGFEMTSMSDIAAKVGINRPTLHYYFRTKERMFRAVLAPIFETFMPKVQTILAGDIPFIERLEKILDEYLIIFSENPFLPRFVLSEIQRNPDNLILMIHR
;
A
#
# COMPACT_ATOMS: atom_id res chain seq x y z
N MET A 1 -9.76 -8.28 -25.01
CA MET A 1 -9.48 -7.20 -24.04
C MET A 1 -9.23 -7.73 -22.62
N GLU A 2 -9.55 -9.00 -22.33
CA GLU A 2 -9.34 -9.68 -21.02
C GLU A 2 -7.89 -9.87 -20.54
N ASN A 3 -6.86 -9.72 -21.40
CA ASN A 3 -5.47 -10.01 -21.00
C ASN A 3 -4.72 -8.84 -20.33
N ASN A 4 -5.20 -7.60 -20.47
CA ASN A 4 -4.48 -6.42 -19.96
C ASN A 4 -4.83 -6.08 -18.51
N GLU A 5 -6.11 -6.17 -18.13
CA GLU A 5 -6.53 -5.95 -16.73
C GLU A 5 -5.87 -6.97 -15.80
N ASN A 6 -5.84 -8.25 -16.21
CA ASN A 6 -5.14 -9.29 -15.45
C ASN A 6 -3.64 -9.01 -15.27
N LEU A 7 -2.99 -8.37 -16.25
CA LEU A 7 -1.56 -8.07 -16.15
C LEU A 7 -1.29 -6.86 -15.26
N GLU A 8 -2.10 -5.81 -15.33
CA GLU A 8 -1.98 -4.66 -14.44
C GLU A 8 -2.16 -5.08 -12.98
N ASP A 9 -3.19 -5.87 -12.67
CA ASP A 9 -3.43 -6.41 -11.34
C ASP A 9 -2.26 -7.27 -10.86
N ARG A 10 -1.73 -8.17 -11.71
CA ARG A 10 -0.54 -8.96 -11.39
C ARG A 10 0.69 -8.10 -11.13
N ILE A 11 0.87 -7.00 -11.87
CA ILE A 11 1.97 -6.06 -11.61
C ILE A 11 1.80 -5.43 -10.23
N VAL A 12 0.59 -4.98 -9.89
CA VAL A 12 0.28 -4.36 -8.59
C VAL A 12 0.52 -5.36 -7.44
N ASP A 13 0.04 -6.60 -7.56
CA ASP A 13 0.21 -7.62 -6.53
C ASP A 13 1.68 -7.95 -6.27
N VAL A 14 2.46 -8.19 -7.33
CA VAL A 14 3.89 -8.47 -7.18
C VAL A 14 4.64 -7.24 -6.65
N ALA A 15 4.30 -6.05 -7.11
CA ALA A 15 4.90 -4.81 -6.62
C ALA A 15 4.57 -4.58 -5.14
N LYS A 16 3.35 -4.93 -4.69
CA LYS A 16 2.93 -4.89 -3.29
C LYS A 16 3.86 -5.69 -2.42
N ASP A 17 4.09 -6.95 -2.74
CA ASP A 17 4.95 -7.82 -1.94
C ASP A 17 6.38 -7.27 -1.88
N VAL A 18 6.92 -6.83 -3.02
CA VAL A 18 8.29 -6.30 -3.09
C VAL A 18 8.44 -5.01 -2.29
N PHE A 19 7.49 -4.08 -2.41
CA PHE A 19 7.54 -2.83 -1.65
C PHE A 19 7.34 -3.03 -0.16
N LEU A 20 6.43 -3.92 0.25
CA LEU A 20 6.21 -4.22 1.66
C LEU A 20 7.44 -4.90 2.27
N GLU A 21 8.06 -5.83 1.56
CA GLU A 21 9.22 -6.59 2.04
C GLU A 21 10.50 -5.73 2.09
N ASN A 22 10.80 -5.00 1.01
CA ASN A 22 12.09 -4.32 0.83
C ASN A 22 12.04 -2.81 1.07
N GLY A 23 10.85 -2.21 1.11
CA GLY A 23 10.65 -0.77 1.16
C GLY A 23 10.77 -0.10 -0.22
N PHE A 24 10.43 1.19 -0.27
CA PHE A 24 10.50 1.95 -1.52
C PHE A 24 11.93 2.01 -2.05
N GLU A 25 12.88 2.58 -1.30
CA GLU A 25 14.23 2.89 -1.81
C GLU A 25 14.98 1.67 -2.39
N MET A 26 14.90 0.52 -1.72
CA MET A 26 15.63 -0.70 -2.11
C MET A 26 15.03 -1.44 -3.32
N THR A 27 13.86 -1.01 -3.80
CA THR A 27 13.14 -1.68 -4.88
C THR A 27 13.33 -0.94 -6.21
N SER A 28 13.80 -1.58 -7.27
CA SER A 28 13.82 -0.96 -8.60
C SER A 28 12.68 -1.42 -9.50
N MET A 29 12.32 -0.59 -10.49
CA MET A 29 11.36 -0.99 -11.54
C MET A 29 11.86 -2.20 -12.34
N SER A 30 13.18 -2.39 -12.45
CA SER A 30 13.75 -3.55 -13.12
C SER A 30 13.51 -4.84 -12.32
N ASP A 31 13.64 -4.78 -10.99
CA ASP A 31 13.42 -5.94 -10.11
C ASP A 31 11.96 -6.39 -10.16
N ILE A 32 11.03 -5.43 -10.15
CA ILE A 32 9.60 -5.70 -10.28
C ILE A 32 9.28 -6.31 -11.64
N ALA A 33 9.80 -5.75 -12.74
CA ALA A 33 9.59 -6.31 -14.08
C ALA A 33 10.07 -7.77 -14.16
N ALA A 34 11.26 -8.05 -13.60
CA ALA A 34 11.82 -9.39 -13.54
C ALA A 34 10.95 -10.35 -12.72
N LYS A 35 10.45 -9.91 -11.55
CA LYS A 35 9.61 -10.74 -10.67
C LYS A 35 8.22 -11.02 -11.25
N VAL A 36 7.65 -10.06 -11.99
CA VAL A 36 6.39 -10.25 -12.74
C VAL A 36 6.59 -11.16 -13.97
N GLY A 37 7.81 -11.21 -14.51
CA GLY A 37 8.15 -11.97 -15.73
C GLY A 37 7.89 -11.19 -17.02
N ILE A 38 8.01 -9.86 -16.98
CA ILE A 38 7.81 -8.99 -18.14
C ILE A 38 9.05 -8.13 -18.41
N ASN A 39 9.12 -7.55 -19.61
CA ASN A 39 10.19 -6.61 -19.93
C ASN A 39 9.91 -5.21 -19.34
N ARG A 40 10.99 -4.44 -19.15
CA ARG A 40 10.94 -3.09 -18.56
C ARG A 40 10.08 -2.10 -19.38
N PRO A 41 10.12 -2.07 -20.72
CA PRO A 41 9.19 -1.25 -21.51
C PRO A 41 7.71 -1.54 -21.23
N THR A 42 7.31 -2.82 -21.12
CA THR A 42 5.94 -3.21 -20.77
C THR A 42 5.57 -2.71 -19.38
N LEU A 43 6.46 -2.82 -18.39
CA LEU A 43 6.19 -2.28 -17.05
C LEU A 43 5.99 -0.76 -17.08
N HIS A 44 6.83 -0.03 -17.84
CA HIS A 44 6.71 1.43 -17.98
C HIS A 44 5.45 1.88 -18.73
N TYR A 45 4.88 1.02 -19.58
CA TYR A 45 3.60 1.28 -20.24
C TYR A 45 2.46 1.40 -19.21
N TYR A 46 2.38 0.47 -18.24
CA TYR A 46 1.40 0.52 -17.16
C TYR A 46 1.76 1.56 -16.10
N PHE A 47 3.01 1.54 -15.64
CA PHE A 47 3.49 2.39 -14.55
C PHE A 47 4.71 3.19 -14.97
N ARG A 48 4.46 4.44 -15.38
CA ARG A 48 5.51 5.34 -15.87
C ARG A 48 6.64 5.57 -14.85
N THR A 49 6.30 5.68 -13.56
CA THR A 49 7.27 5.91 -12.48
C THR A 49 7.03 4.96 -11.30
N LYS A 50 8.09 4.76 -10.51
CA LYS A 50 8.05 3.94 -9.29
C LYS A 50 7.10 4.53 -8.25
N GLU A 51 7.04 5.85 -8.13
CA GLU A 51 6.13 6.57 -7.22
C GLU A 51 4.67 6.34 -7.60
N ARG A 52 4.34 6.32 -8.90
CA ARG A 52 2.98 6.05 -9.36
C ARG A 52 2.55 4.62 -9.03
N MET A 53 3.43 3.65 -9.29
CA MET A 53 3.18 2.25 -8.94
C MET A 53 3.01 2.08 -7.44
N PHE A 54 3.90 2.68 -6.67
CA PHE A 54 3.86 2.66 -5.22
C PHE A 54 2.55 3.19 -4.64
N ARG A 55 2.04 4.32 -5.16
CA ARG A 55 0.73 4.85 -4.76
C ARG A 55 -0.40 3.89 -5.13
N ALA A 56 -0.36 3.31 -6.33
CA ALA A 56 -1.38 2.36 -6.79
C ALA A 56 -1.41 1.09 -5.92
N VAL A 57 -0.25 0.62 -5.49
CA VAL A 57 -0.08 -0.54 -4.60
C VAL A 57 -0.67 -0.30 -3.20
N LEU A 58 -0.49 0.89 -2.64
CA LEU A 58 -0.89 1.19 -1.27
C LEU A 58 -2.32 1.69 -1.15
N ALA A 59 -2.86 2.31 -2.20
CA ALA A 59 -4.21 2.85 -2.19
C ALA A 59 -5.27 1.83 -1.72
N PRO A 60 -5.31 0.57 -2.20
CA PRO A 60 -6.29 -0.42 -1.74
C PRO A 60 -6.22 -0.72 -0.23
N ILE A 61 -5.02 -0.72 0.34
CA ILE A 61 -4.80 -0.97 1.78
C ILE A 61 -5.44 0.16 2.59
N PHE A 62 -5.18 1.42 2.21
CA PHE A 62 -5.74 2.58 2.89
C PHE A 62 -7.24 2.76 2.61
N GLU A 63 -7.72 2.44 1.41
CA GLU A 63 -9.14 2.46 1.05
C GLU A 63 -9.96 1.47 1.86
N THR A 64 -9.36 0.37 2.32
CA THR A 64 -10.02 -0.60 3.21
C THR A 64 -9.96 -0.17 4.69
N PHE A 65 -8.85 0.44 5.11
CA PHE A 65 -8.61 0.77 6.52
C PHE A 65 -9.22 2.10 6.97
N MET A 66 -9.01 3.17 6.19
CA MET A 66 -9.41 4.53 6.58
C MET A 66 -10.91 4.70 6.80
N PRO A 67 -11.81 4.13 5.99
CA PRO A 67 -13.25 4.26 6.24
C PRO A 67 -13.67 3.66 7.59
N LYS A 68 -13.03 2.56 8.02
CA LYS A 68 -13.31 1.94 9.32
C LYS A 68 -12.86 2.85 10.46
N VAL A 69 -11.64 3.40 10.38
CA VAL A 69 -11.13 4.37 11.34
C VAL A 69 -12.03 5.60 11.41
N GLN A 70 -12.43 6.16 10.27
CA GLN A 70 -13.34 7.31 10.20
C GLN A 70 -14.70 6.99 10.84
N THR A 71 -15.24 5.80 10.62
CA THR A 71 -16.50 5.35 11.23
C THR A 71 -16.38 5.28 12.75
N ILE A 72 -15.29 4.71 13.28
CA ILE A 72 -15.03 4.64 14.73
C ILE A 72 -14.86 6.04 15.33
N LEU A 73 -14.16 6.94 14.63
CA LEU A 73 -13.96 8.33 15.05
C LEU A 73 -15.22 9.20 14.92
N ALA A 74 -16.20 8.82 14.10
CA ALA A 74 -17.48 9.52 14.01
C ALA A 74 -18.52 8.99 15.02
N GLY A 75 -18.34 7.78 15.55
CA GLY A 75 -19.27 7.16 16.48
C GLY A 75 -19.39 7.91 17.81
N ASP A 76 -20.54 7.81 18.47
CA ASP A 76 -20.76 8.40 19.80
C ASP A 76 -20.43 7.40 20.92
N ILE A 77 -19.13 7.10 21.04
CA ILE A 77 -18.59 6.20 22.06
C ILE A 77 -17.45 6.85 22.85
N PRO A 78 -17.17 6.40 24.09
CA PRO A 78 -16.06 6.89 24.89
C PRO A 78 -14.71 6.78 24.19
N PHE A 79 -13.80 7.71 24.48
CA PHE A 79 -12.48 7.76 23.84
C PHE A 79 -11.69 6.45 23.94
N ILE A 80 -11.71 5.80 25.11
CA ILE A 80 -11.01 4.53 25.33
C ILE A 80 -11.55 3.43 24.41
N GLU A 81 -12.87 3.35 24.24
CA GLU A 81 -13.50 2.36 23.35
C GLU A 81 -13.15 2.63 21.87
N ARG A 82 -13.00 3.90 21.47
CA ARG A 82 -12.51 4.24 20.13
C ARG A 82 -11.09 3.72 19.90
N LEU A 83 -10.20 3.92 20.89
CA LEU A 83 -8.83 3.44 20.80
C LEU A 83 -8.77 1.91 20.69
N GLU A 84 -9.55 1.20 21.51
CA GLU A 84 -9.64 -0.27 21.44
C GLU A 84 -10.07 -0.74 20.05
N LYS A 85 -11.16 -0.17 19.50
CA LYS A 85 -11.65 -0.53 18.16
C LYS A 85 -10.64 -0.20 17.04
N ILE A 86 -9.94 0.94 17.13
CA ILE A 86 -8.90 1.29 16.16
C ILE A 86 -7.74 0.30 16.23
N LEU A 87 -7.34 -0.11 17.44
CA LEU A 87 -6.30 -1.11 17.64
C LEU A 87 -6.72 -2.48 17.09
N ASP A 88 -7.97 -2.88 17.29
CA ASP A 88 -8.50 -4.14 16.73
C ASP A 88 -8.42 -4.15 15.19
N GLU A 89 -8.87 -3.08 14.53
CA GLU A 89 -8.77 -2.95 13.07
C GLU A 89 -7.31 -2.94 12.59
N TYR A 90 -6.42 -2.32 13.36
CA TYR A 90 -4.99 -2.30 13.06
C TYR A 90 -4.35 -3.69 13.18
N LEU A 91 -4.71 -4.46 14.21
CA LEU A 91 -4.21 -5.82 14.42
C LEU A 91 -4.68 -6.79 13.33
N ILE A 92 -5.93 -6.63 12.85
CA ILE A 92 -6.45 -7.42 11.73
C ILE A 92 -5.58 -7.20 10.49
N ILE A 93 -5.33 -5.95 10.12
CA ILE A 93 -4.51 -5.61 8.93
C ILE A 93 -3.09 -6.15 9.06
N PHE A 94 -2.52 -6.10 10.26
CA PHE A 94 -1.19 -6.64 10.52
C PHE A 94 -1.10 -8.15 10.36
N SER A 95 -2.15 -8.87 10.76
CA SER A 95 -2.19 -10.31 10.55
C SER A 95 -2.20 -10.68 9.06
N GLU A 96 -2.79 -9.82 8.21
CA GLU A 96 -2.84 -9.99 6.76
C GLU A 96 -1.59 -9.44 6.04
N ASN A 97 -0.92 -8.43 6.61
CA ASN A 97 0.22 -7.75 6.00
C ASN A 97 1.36 -7.52 7.04
N PRO A 98 2.12 -8.56 7.43
CA PRO A 98 3.11 -8.48 8.52
C PRO A 98 4.24 -7.47 8.29
N PHE A 99 4.53 -7.14 7.04
CA PHE A 99 5.58 -6.18 6.68
C PHE A 99 5.11 -4.71 6.67
N LEU A 100 3.79 -4.47 6.66
CA LEU A 100 3.21 -3.12 6.63
C LEU A 100 3.69 -2.20 7.76
N PRO A 101 3.79 -2.60 9.04
CA PRO A 101 4.30 -1.73 10.10
C PRO A 101 5.71 -1.20 9.83
N ARG A 102 6.64 -2.11 9.49
CA ARG A 102 8.03 -1.75 9.19
C ARG A 102 8.09 -0.83 7.98
N PHE A 103 7.29 -1.14 6.98
CA PHE A 103 7.17 -0.35 5.77
C PHE A 103 6.69 1.09 6.06
N VAL A 104 5.57 1.24 6.80
CA VAL A 104 5.04 2.55 7.20
C VAL A 104 6.09 3.37 7.95
N LEU A 105 6.80 2.74 8.90
CA LEU A 105 7.88 3.41 9.63
C LEU A 105 9.01 3.89 8.70
N SER A 106 9.40 3.06 7.73
CA SER A 106 10.43 3.43 6.76
C SER A 106 10.02 4.61 5.88
N GLU A 107 8.74 4.71 5.50
CA GLU A 107 8.24 5.82 4.71
C GLU A 107 8.11 7.11 5.52
N ILE A 108 7.72 7.04 6.80
CA ILE A 108 7.74 8.21 7.71
C ILE A 108 9.15 8.78 7.82
N GLN A 109 10.15 7.90 7.99
CA GLN A 109 11.55 8.31 8.08
C GLN A 109 12.07 8.93 6.79
N ARG A 110 11.57 8.48 5.64
CA ARG A 110 11.94 8.99 4.33
C ARG A 110 11.33 10.36 4.05
N ASN A 111 10.02 10.47 4.20
CA ASN A 111 9.29 11.72 4.11
C ASN A 111 7.91 11.55 4.77
N PRO A 112 7.63 12.24 5.90
CA PRO A 112 6.36 12.09 6.61
C PRO A 112 5.13 12.47 5.77
N ASP A 113 5.29 13.36 4.78
CA ASP A 113 4.17 13.80 3.93
C ASP A 113 3.66 12.68 3.01
N ASN A 114 4.47 11.65 2.73
CA ASN A 114 4.06 10.56 1.85
C ASN A 114 2.85 9.80 2.40
N LEU A 115 2.77 9.63 3.72
CA LEU A 115 1.62 8.98 4.37
C LEU A 115 0.40 9.89 4.39
N ILE A 116 0.61 11.18 4.64
CA ILE A 116 -0.47 12.18 4.67
C ILE A 116 -1.15 12.26 3.29
N LEU A 117 -0.35 12.27 2.21
CA LEU A 117 -0.83 12.29 0.82
C LEU A 117 -1.56 11.00 0.41
N MET A 118 -1.40 9.90 1.14
CA MET A 118 -2.14 8.65 0.90
C MET A 118 -3.48 8.62 1.63
N ILE A 119 -3.59 9.33 2.76
CA ILE A 119 -4.79 9.38 3.60
C ILE A 119 -5.77 10.47 3.11
N HIS A 120 -5.24 11.57 2.57
CA HIS A 120 -6.02 12.67 2.03
C HIS A 120 -5.96 12.67 0.49
N ARG A 121 -7.03 12.17 -0.15
CA ARG A 121 -7.35 12.53 -1.54
C ARG A 121 -7.94 13.94 -1.58
#